data_AF-A0A7K2FL55-F1
#
_entry.id   AF-A0A7K2FL55-F1
#
_cell.length_a   1.000
_cell.length_b   1.000
_cell.length_c   1.000
_cell.angle_alpha   90.00
_cell.angle_beta   90.00
_cell.angle_gamma   90.00
#
_symmetry.space_group_name_H-M   'P 1'
#
loop_
_entity.id
_entity.type
_entity.pdbx_description
1 polymer ?
#
loop_
_entity_poly.entity_id
_entity_poly.type
_entity_poly.pdbx_seq_one_letter_code
_entity_poly.pdbx_strand_id
1 'polypeptide(L)'
;MHGVAVSYSPSPDRTVPVPATAVVAALAALGVDATGPDAVRAALAVRERELSERLLPPTVVRWTSTPGERTSQAAAESATPDRPDPFATLPPGTRLLVTTEQGEERDTVDDLPPGVHRVTATAPDGRTTDAHLIVAPDRLPVPVTRSYGLLAQLYSVLSHRSWGMGDLGDLAELAGWAGRAAGAGFVQVNPLHAAVPGAGSPTDPSPYRPSSRRFPDPVHLRVEDIPEYAYADLRRLGALRERAERLRADVLDKGALIDRDAVWELKREALELVARVPLGPGRQTAYDAFRAEEGQALEDHATWYALAERHGPDWRSWPPELRDPRSEETARARAELAPRVEFHTRLAWLTDQQLRAAQRAAREAGMPVGIVHDLAVGVHPQGADAWAQQDHFAAGMSVGAPPDAFNARG
;
A
#
# COMPACT_ATOMS: atom_id res chain seq x y z
N MET A 1 -22.36 12.32 12.93
CA MET A 1 -22.14 13.02 11.65
C MET A 1 -20.78 12.67 11.02
N HIS A 2 -19.66 12.79 11.75
CA HIS A 2 -18.30 12.60 11.20
C HIS A 2 -17.57 11.34 11.69
N GLY A 3 -18.25 10.42 12.39
CA GLY A 3 -17.63 9.17 12.87
C GLY A 3 -16.62 9.31 14.02
N VAL A 4 -16.49 10.49 14.62
CA VAL A 4 -15.64 10.72 15.80
C VAL A 4 -16.35 10.24 17.06
N ALA A 5 -15.80 9.23 17.72
CA ALA A 5 -16.34 8.71 18.97
C ALA A 5 -16.08 9.69 20.14
N VAL A 6 -17.09 9.87 20.99
CA VAL A 6 -17.01 10.74 22.19
C VAL A 6 -16.70 9.94 23.47
N SER A 7 -16.62 8.63 23.36
CA SER A 7 -16.19 7.70 24.40
C SER A 7 -15.66 6.41 23.76
N TYR A 8 -14.86 5.64 24.49
CA TYR A 8 -14.38 4.33 24.08
C TYR A 8 -14.23 3.40 25.29
N SER A 9 -14.15 2.10 25.05
CA SER A 9 -13.99 1.10 26.12
C SER A 9 -12.69 0.29 25.94
N PRO A 10 -11.60 0.59 26.68
CA PRO A 10 -10.35 -0.16 26.58
C PRO A 10 -10.43 -1.57 27.20
N SER A 11 -11.45 -1.82 28.02
CA SER A 11 -11.81 -3.15 28.53
C SER A 11 -13.33 -3.24 28.68
N PRO A 12 -13.93 -4.45 28.75
CA PRO A 12 -15.38 -4.63 28.81
C PRO A 12 -16.09 -3.81 29.91
N ASP A 13 -15.44 -3.66 31.07
CA ASP A 13 -16.02 -3.01 32.26
C ASP A 13 -15.63 -1.54 32.43
N ARG A 14 -14.91 -0.95 31.46
CA ARG A 14 -14.41 0.42 31.55
C ARG A 14 -14.81 1.21 30.31
N THR A 15 -15.53 2.31 30.51
CA THR A 15 -15.79 3.31 29.47
C THR A 15 -15.08 4.61 29.83
N VAL A 16 -14.33 5.15 28.87
CA VAL A 16 -13.56 6.39 29.01
C VAL A 16 -14.20 7.47 28.13
N PRO A 17 -14.67 8.60 28.70
CA PRO A 17 -15.10 9.73 27.89
C PRO A 17 -13.90 10.40 27.21
N VAL A 18 -14.07 10.83 25.96
CA VAL A 18 -13.05 11.58 25.23
C VAL A 18 -13.15 13.05 25.60
N PRO A 19 -12.05 13.74 25.96
CA PRO A 19 -12.06 15.17 26.25
C PRO A 19 -12.57 15.98 25.05
N ALA A 20 -13.39 17.01 25.31
CA ALA A 20 -13.92 17.87 24.24
C ALA A 20 -12.82 18.47 23.36
N THR A 21 -11.67 18.82 23.93
CA THR A 21 -10.51 19.32 23.19
C THR A 21 -9.97 18.32 22.17
N ALA A 22 -9.97 17.02 22.49
CA ALA A 22 -9.57 15.97 21.56
C ALA A 22 -10.59 15.77 20.43
N VAL A 23 -11.89 15.86 20.75
CA VAL A 23 -12.97 15.83 19.74
C VAL A 23 -12.84 17.01 18.77
N VAL A 24 -12.63 18.22 19.28
CA VAL A 24 -12.44 19.43 18.45
C VAL A 24 -11.19 19.32 17.59
N ALA A 25 -10.07 18.82 18.12
CA ALA A 25 -8.85 18.61 17.35
C ALA A 25 -9.03 17.57 16.22
N ALA A 26 -9.72 16.46 16.51
CA ALA A 26 -10.03 15.44 15.51
C ALA A 26 -10.96 15.98 14.41
N LEU A 27 -11.98 16.76 14.78
CA LEU A 27 -12.86 17.41 13.80
C LEU A 27 -12.11 18.42 12.94
N ALA A 28 -11.22 19.23 13.52
CA ALA A 28 -10.39 20.17 12.77
C ALA A 28 -9.47 19.45 11.76
N ALA A 29 -8.87 18.32 12.14
CA ALA A 29 -8.07 17.49 11.25
C ALA A 29 -8.89 16.85 10.10
N LEU A 30 -10.21 16.72 10.28
CA LEU A 30 -11.16 16.31 9.24
C LEU A 30 -11.76 17.50 8.46
N GLY A 31 -11.23 18.71 8.64
CA GLY A 31 -11.70 19.93 7.98
C GLY A 31 -12.98 20.53 8.55
N VAL A 32 -13.37 20.16 9.79
CA VAL A 32 -14.59 20.63 10.45
C VAL A 32 -14.24 21.62 11.57
N ASP A 33 -14.68 22.87 11.44
CA ASP A 33 -14.54 23.86 12.51
C ASP A 33 -15.57 23.60 13.63
N ALA A 34 -15.04 23.24 14.80
CA ALA A 34 -15.81 23.01 16.02
C ALA A 34 -15.29 23.86 17.21
N THR A 35 -14.62 24.98 16.93
CA THR A 35 -13.94 25.80 17.95
C THR A 35 -14.88 26.49 18.95
N GLY A 36 -16.17 26.60 18.63
CA GLY A 36 -17.18 27.16 19.53
C GLY A 36 -18.63 26.81 19.13
N PRO A 37 -19.62 27.16 19.96
CA PRO A 37 -21.02 26.78 19.73
C PRO A 37 -21.58 27.26 18.38
N ASP A 38 -21.17 28.44 17.92
CA ASP A 38 -21.63 29.03 16.67
C ASP A 38 -21.04 28.30 15.46
N ALA A 39 -19.73 28.00 15.51
CA ALA A 39 -19.04 27.19 14.51
C ALA A 39 -19.64 25.78 14.40
N VAL A 40 -19.93 25.14 15.55
CA VAL A 40 -20.60 23.84 15.59
C VAL A 40 -21.98 23.90 14.92
N ARG A 41 -22.80 24.91 15.22
CA ARG A 41 -24.11 25.06 14.57
C ARG A 41 -23.99 25.29 13.06
N ALA A 42 -23.02 26.09 12.63
CA ALA A 42 -22.75 26.33 11.22
C ALA A 42 -22.31 25.04 10.50
N ALA A 43 -21.36 24.29 11.08
CA ALA A 43 -20.87 23.03 10.54
C ALA A 43 -21.98 21.97 10.44
N LEU A 44 -22.84 21.87 11.46
CA LEU A 44 -24.00 20.98 11.44
C LEU A 44 -24.98 21.37 10.32
N ALA A 45 -25.33 22.64 10.18
CA ALA A 45 -26.24 23.11 9.14
C ALA A 45 -25.69 22.84 7.72
N VAL A 46 -24.38 23.01 7.51
CA VAL A 46 -23.72 22.66 6.24
C VAL A 46 -23.84 21.16 5.98
N ARG A 47 -23.53 20.31 6.97
CA ARG A 47 -23.55 18.86 6.80
C ARG A 47 -24.96 18.30 6.60
N GLU A 48 -25.96 18.83 7.31
CA GLU A 48 -27.37 18.45 7.15
C GLU A 48 -27.90 18.83 5.77
N ARG A 49 -27.50 19.99 5.26
CA ARG A 49 -27.82 20.41 3.88
C ARG A 49 -27.17 19.47 2.87
N GLU A 50 -25.87 19.22 3.01
CA GLU A 50 -25.12 18.30 2.14
C GLU A 50 -25.76 16.91 2.09
N LEU A 51 -26.17 16.37 3.23
CA LEU A 51 -26.81 15.05 3.34
C LEU A 51 -28.24 15.02 2.79
N SER A 52 -28.99 16.13 2.89
CA SER A 52 -30.37 16.19 2.40
C SER A 52 -30.46 16.42 0.89
N GLU A 53 -29.48 17.09 0.30
CA GLU A 53 -29.42 17.35 -1.15
C GLU A 53 -28.93 16.13 -1.96
N ARG A 54 -28.08 15.29 -1.35
CA ARG A 54 -27.41 14.17 -2.00
C ARG A 54 -28.31 12.95 -2.20
N LEU A 55 -28.26 12.35 -3.39
CA LEU A 55 -29.00 11.12 -3.71
C LEU A 55 -28.29 9.85 -3.22
N LEU A 56 -26.96 9.79 -3.39
CA LEU A 56 -26.11 8.66 -3.01
C LEU A 56 -24.85 9.16 -2.30
N PRO A 57 -24.30 8.42 -1.31
CA PRO A 57 -22.97 8.74 -0.78
C PRO A 57 -21.89 8.67 -1.88
N PRO A 58 -20.71 9.29 -1.71
CA PRO A 58 -19.65 9.29 -2.72
C PRO A 58 -19.20 7.89 -3.14
N THR A 59 -19.34 6.92 -2.23
CA THR A 59 -19.09 5.51 -2.49
C THR A 59 -20.25 4.68 -1.95
N VAL A 60 -20.74 3.78 -2.80
CA VAL A 60 -21.79 2.80 -2.52
C VAL A 60 -21.17 1.42 -2.60
N VAL A 61 -21.47 0.56 -1.63
CA VAL A 61 -21.04 -0.85 -1.64
C VAL A 61 -22.26 -1.74 -1.77
N ARG A 62 -22.28 -2.57 -2.82
CA ARG A 62 -23.28 -3.62 -3.04
C ARG A 62 -22.60 -4.98 -2.90
N TRP A 63 -23.28 -5.93 -2.29
CA TRP A 63 -22.78 -7.29 -2.12
C TRP A 63 -23.47 -8.23 -3.11
N THR A 64 -22.77 -9.24 -3.61
CA THR A 64 -23.24 -10.07 -4.72
C THR A 64 -24.39 -11.04 -4.41
N SER A 65 -24.62 -11.42 -3.15
CA SER A 65 -25.73 -12.35 -2.83
C SER A 65 -27.07 -11.66 -2.64
N THR A 66 -28.11 -12.30 -3.17
CA THR A 66 -29.50 -11.99 -2.83
C THR A 66 -29.80 -12.46 -1.39
N PRO A 67 -30.64 -11.76 -0.60
CA PRO A 67 -31.11 -12.23 0.69
C PRO A 67 -31.96 -13.51 0.55
N GLY A 68 -31.33 -14.68 0.42
CA GLY A 68 -32.06 -15.94 0.20
C GLY A 68 -31.22 -17.19 -0.03
N GLU A 69 -30.04 -17.07 -0.66
CA GLU A 69 -29.16 -18.23 -0.95
C GLU A 69 -28.28 -18.67 0.23
N ARG A 70 -28.62 -18.23 1.44
CA ARG A 70 -27.88 -18.54 2.67
C ARG A 70 -28.29 -19.90 3.24
N THR A 71 -28.09 -20.98 2.49
CA THR A 71 -28.25 -22.36 3.00
C THR A 71 -26.92 -22.93 3.45
N SER A 72 -26.44 -22.55 4.64
CA SER A 72 -25.54 -23.40 5.41
C SER A 72 -25.48 -22.98 6.89
N GLN A 73 -25.26 -23.96 7.74
CA GLN A 73 -25.20 -23.90 9.21
C GLN A 73 -24.18 -22.86 9.76
N ALA A 74 -23.29 -22.33 8.91
CA ALA A 74 -22.35 -21.25 9.22
C ALA A 74 -22.99 -19.84 9.27
N ALA A 75 -24.25 -19.68 8.84
CA ALA A 75 -24.98 -18.42 8.94
C ALA A 75 -25.41 -18.06 10.38
N ALA A 76 -25.34 -19.01 11.32
CA ALA A 76 -25.79 -18.80 12.70
C ALA A 76 -24.75 -18.12 13.61
N GLU A 77 -23.46 -18.19 13.28
CA GLU A 77 -22.37 -17.64 14.12
C GLU A 77 -21.88 -16.25 13.68
N SER A 78 -22.23 -15.84 12.46
CA SER A 78 -21.96 -14.50 11.96
C SER A 78 -23.25 -13.69 11.97
N ALA A 79 -23.47 -12.92 13.02
CA ALA A 79 -24.43 -11.83 13.00
C ALA A 79 -23.94 -10.76 12.00
N THR A 80 -24.03 -11.02 10.70
CA THR A 80 -23.86 -9.96 9.71
C THR A 80 -24.99 -8.95 9.91
N PRO A 81 -24.68 -7.65 10.11
CA PRO A 81 -25.71 -6.63 10.22
C PRO A 81 -26.64 -6.71 9.01
N ASP A 82 -27.90 -6.35 9.23
CA ASP A 82 -28.83 -6.06 8.13
C ASP A 82 -28.11 -5.09 7.17
N ARG A 83 -27.90 -5.51 5.92
CA ARG A 83 -27.19 -4.71 4.92
C ARG A 83 -28.25 -4.02 4.08
N PRO A 84 -28.67 -2.79 4.44
CA PRO A 84 -29.70 -2.09 3.71
C PRO A 84 -29.25 -1.90 2.27
N ASP A 85 -30.17 -2.10 1.33
CA ASP A 85 -29.94 -1.75 -0.07
C ASP A 85 -29.66 -0.24 -0.15
N PRO A 86 -28.46 0.18 -0.59
CA PRO A 86 -28.09 1.59 -0.63
C PRO A 86 -28.91 2.40 -1.64
N PHE A 87 -29.65 1.74 -2.54
CA PHE A 87 -30.51 2.39 -3.51
C PHE A 87 -31.97 2.51 -3.03
N ALA A 88 -32.35 1.85 -1.93
CA ALA A 88 -33.72 1.83 -1.42
C ALA A 88 -34.22 3.20 -0.94
N THR A 89 -33.30 4.13 -0.61
CA THR A 89 -33.64 5.49 -0.16
C THR A 89 -33.77 6.49 -1.32
N LEU A 90 -33.57 6.06 -2.57
CA LEU A 90 -33.69 6.95 -3.72
C LEU A 90 -35.15 7.37 -3.96
N PRO A 91 -35.40 8.61 -4.42
CA PRO A 91 -36.73 9.03 -4.83
C PRO A 91 -37.32 8.10 -5.89
N PRO A 92 -38.62 7.74 -5.82
CA PRO A 92 -39.28 6.95 -6.86
C PRO A 92 -39.11 7.59 -8.25
N GLY A 93 -38.76 6.78 -9.25
CA GLY A 93 -38.50 7.26 -10.62
C GLY A 93 -37.08 7.80 -10.86
N THR A 94 -36.17 7.65 -9.90
CA THR A 94 -34.73 7.91 -10.12
C THR A 94 -34.17 6.96 -11.17
N ARG A 95 -33.47 7.52 -12.16
CA ARG A 95 -32.79 6.76 -13.22
C ARG A 95 -31.34 6.52 -12.81
N LEU A 96 -30.81 5.34 -13.12
CA LEU A 96 -29.43 4.99 -12.88
C LEU A 96 -28.71 4.82 -14.23
N LEU A 97 -27.46 5.26 -14.28
CA LEU A 97 -26.52 4.93 -15.35
C LEU A 97 -25.24 4.42 -14.68
N VAL A 98 -24.90 3.16 -14.93
CA VAL A 98 -23.70 2.51 -14.42
C VAL A 98 -22.68 2.40 -15.54
N THR A 99 -21.47 2.92 -15.33
CA THR A 99 -20.30 2.58 -16.15
C THR A 99 -19.52 1.49 -15.41
N THR A 100 -19.42 0.30 -15.97
CA THR A 100 -18.64 -0.79 -15.38
C THR A 100 -17.15 -0.47 -15.41
N GLU A 101 -16.35 -1.25 -14.67
CA GLU A 101 -14.90 -1.08 -14.63
C GLU A 101 -14.27 -1.32 -16.02
N GLN A 102 -14.93 -2.14 -16.84
CA GLN A 102 -14.55 -2.45 -18.21
C GLN A 102 -15.07 -1.42 -19.23
N GLY A 103 -15.81 -0.40 -18.79
CA GLY A 103 -16.33 0.68 -19.64
C GLY A 103 -17.68 0.38 -20.31
N GLU A 104 -18.41 -0.66 -19.89
CA GLU A 104 -19.76 -0.94 -20.36
C GLU A 104 -20.78 -0.03 -19.68
N GLU A 105 -21.78 0.46 -20.41
CA GLU A 105 -22.88 1.24 -19.83
C GLU A 105 -24.11 0.36 -19.58
N ARG A 106 -24.70 0.46 -18.39
CA ARG A 106 -25.93 -0.23 -17.98
C ARG A 106 -26.89 0.71 -17.27
N ASP A 107 -28.19 0.44 -17.35
CA ASP A 107 -29.25 1.21 -16.69
C ASP A 107 -29.70 0.61 -15.34
N THR A 108 -29.06 -0.50 -14.94
CA THR A 108 -29.34 -1.23 -13.69
C THR A 108 -28.06 -1.50 -12.91
N VAL A 109 -28.24 -1.67 -11.60
CA VAL A 109 -27.20 -2.07 -10.63
C VAL A 109 -27.26 -3.57 -10.30
N ASP A 110 -28.20 -4.29 -10.91
CA ASP A 110 -28.36 -5.73 -10.74
C ASP A 110 -27.38 -6.51 -11.63
N ASP A 111 -27.02 -7.71 -11.17
CA ASP A 111 -26.14 -8.65 -11.89
C ASP A 111 -24.80 -8.05 -12.40
N LEU A 112 -24.30 -7.05 -11.69
CA LEU A 112 -22.97 -6.51 -11.90
C LEU A 112 -21.90 -7.50 -11.36
N PRO A 113 -20.82 -7.72 -12.11
CA PRO A 113 -19.71 -8.54 -11.61
C PRO A 113 -19.01 -7.83 -10.43
N PRO A 114 -18.29 -8.56 -9.55
CA PRO A 114 -17.40 -7.93 -8.59
C PRO A 114 -16.42 -6.97 -9.27
N GLY A 115 -16.26 -5.77 -8.69
CA GLY A 115 -15.40 -4.73 -9.27
C GLY A 115 -15.69 -3.34 -8.73
N VAL A 116 -14.98 -2.36 -9.28
CA VAL A 116 -15.16 -0.94 -8.97
C VAL A 116 -15.77 -0.23 -10.17
N HIS A 117 -17.05 0.12 -10.06
CA HIS A 117 -17.83 0.78 -11.11
C HIS A 117 -18.10 2.24 -10.75
N ARG A 118 -18.75 2.97 -11.67
CA ARG A 118 -19.30 4.30 -11.43
C ARG A 118 -20.80 4.27 -11.65
N VAL A 119 -21.56 4.92 -10.79
CA VAL A 119 -23.02 5.07 -10.93
C VAL A 119 -23.39 6.55 -10.89
N THR A 120 -24.22 6.96 -11.85
CA THR A 120 -24.86 8.27 -11.88
C THR A 120 -26.34 8.06 -11.60
N ALA A 121 -26.86 8.71 -10.56
CA ALA A 121 -28.28 8.70 -10.21
C ALA A 121 -28.93 10.04 -10.54
N THR A 122 -30.01 10.04 -11.31
CA THR A 122 -30.77 11.25 -11.68
C THR A 122 -32.21 11.13 -11.20
N ALA A 123 -32.58 11.96 -10.22
CA ALA A 123 -33.92 12.00 -9.66
C ALA A 123 -34.92 12.74 -10.59
N PRO A 124 -36.24 12.53 -10.44
CA PRO A 124 -37.26 13.20 -11.26
C PRO A 124 -37.28 14.72 -11.12
N ASP A 125 -36.79 15.25 -9.99
CA ASP A 125 -36.66 16.69 -9.72
C ASP A 125 -35.42 17.33 -10.39
N GLY A 126 -34.64 16.54 -11.14
CA GLY A 126 -33.46 16.97 -11.89
C GLY A 126 -32.16 16.89 -11.11
N ARG A 127 -32.19 16.57 -9.80
CA ARG A 127 -30.95 16.35 -9.04
C ARG A 127 -30.18 15.16 -9.60
N THR A 128 -28.87 15.30 -9.68
CA THR A 128 -27.97 14.24 -10.15
C THR A 128 -26.84 14.03 -9.15
N THR A 129 -26.37 12.80 -8.98
CA THR A 129 -25.21 12.46 -8.13
C THR A 129 -24.40 11.35 -8.78
N ASP A 130 -23.09 11.55 -8.85
CA ASP A 130 -22.13 10.52 -9.22
C ASP A 130 -21.53 9.87 -7.96
N ALA A 131 -21.36 8.55 -8.01
CA ALA A 131 -20.74 7.77 -6.95
C ALA A 131 -19.89 6.63 -7.51
N HIS A 132 -18.89 6.20 -6.74
CA HIS A 132 -18.26 4.91 -6.95
C HIS A 132 -19.21 3.80 -6.49
N LEU A 133 -19.39 2.77 -7.30
CA LEU A 133 -20.16 1.58 -6.97
C LEU A 133 -19.21 0.39 -6.85
N ILE A 134 -18.95 -0.06 -5.63
CA ILE A 134 -18.14 -1.25 -5.35
C ILE A 134 -19.08 -2.44 -5.26
N VAL A 135 -18.92 -3.41 -6.15
CA VAL A 135 -19.60 -4.70 -6.06
C VAL A 135 -18.63 -5.69 -5.42
N ALA A 136 -18.92 -6.11 -4.20
CA ALA A 136 -18.05 -6.94 -3.38
C ALA A 136 -18.61 -8.36 -3.22
N PRO A 137 -17.76 -9.41 -3.28
CA PRO A 137 -18.19 -10.76 -2.97
C PRO A 137 -18.47 -10.89 -1.46
N ASP A 138 -19.47 -11.69 -1.09
CA ASP A 138 -19.82 -11.88 0.33
C ASP A 138 -18.78 -12.63 1.15
N ARG A 139 -17.91 -13.38 0.47
CA ARG A 139 -16.85 -14.17 1.08
C ARG A 139 -15.61 -14.12 0.22
N LEU A 140 -14.46 -14.10 0.88
CA LEU A 140 -13.19 -14.35 0.22
C LEU A 140 -13.14 -15.83 -0.24
N PRO A 141 -12.45 -16.13 -1.34
CA PRO A 141 -12.12 -17.50 -1.71
C PRO A 141 -11.38 -18.21 -0.56
N VAL A 142 -11.87 -19.36 -0.13
CA VAL A 142 -11.25 -20.16 0.94
C VAL A 142 -10.52 -21.35 0.30
N PRO A 143 -9.27 -21.65 0.69
CA PRO A 143 -8.59 -22.86 0.24
C PRO A 143 -9.42 -24.11 0.55
N VAL A 144 -9.52 -25.02 -0.42
CA VAL A 144 -10.36 -26.23 -0.32
C VAL A 144 -9.84 -27.21 0.74
N THR A 145 -8.53 -27.18 1.01
CA THR A 145 -7.86 -28.09 1.95
C THR A 145 -7.12 -27.32 3.03
N ARG A 146 -7.10 -27.88 4.24
CA ARG A 146 -6.23 -27.37 5.32
C ARG A 146 -4.77 -27.46 4.91
N SER A 147 -4.01 -26.42 5.22
CA SER A 147 -2.58 -26.32 4.94
C SER A 147 -1.87 -25.67 6.13
N TYR A 148 -0.55 -25.86 6.21
CA TYR A 148 0.33 -25.06 7.04
C TYR A 148 1.27 -24.24 6.17
N GLY A 149 2.04 -23.33 6.78
CA GLY A 149 3.04 -22.52 6.10
C GLY A 149 4.16 -22.12 7.03
N LEU A 150 5.17 -21.46 6.47
CA LEU A 150 6.28 -20.88 7.22
C LEU A 150 6.06 -19.38 7.39
N LEU A 151 6.45 -18.83 8.54
CA LEU A 151 6.53 -17.38 8.73
C LEU A 151 8.01 -17.00 8.83
N ALA A 152 8.47 -16.14 7.92
CA ALA A 152 9.85 -15.71 7.83
C ALA A 152 9.94 -14.18 7.85
N GLN A 153 10.81 -13.65 8.69
CA GLN A 153 11.31 -12.27 8.53
C GLN A 153 12.35 -12.34 7.40
N LEU A 154 11.96 -11.97 6.18
CA LEU A 154 12.76 -12.22 4.97
C LEU A 154 14.17 -11.65 5.09
N TYR A 155 14.30 -10.45 5.64
CA TYR A 155 15.61 -9.81 5.83
C TYR A 155 16.59 -10.65 6.67
N SER A 156 16.10 -11.55 7.54
CA SER A 156 16.94 -12.42 8.38
C SER A 156 17.16 -13.83 7.83
N VAL A 157 16.63 -14.16 6.65
CA VAL A 157 16.85 -15.45 5.99
C VAL A 157 17.92 -15.29 4.89
N LEU A 158 19.17 -15.60 5.24
CA LEU A 158 20.31 -15.43 4.33
C LEU A 158 20.70 -16.76 3.69
N SER A 159 21.03 -16.72 2.42
CA SER A 159 21.78 -17.76 1.70
C SER A 159 23.24 -17.34 1.50
N HIS A 160 24.08 -18.27 1.02
CA HIS A 160 25.46 -17.96 0.63
C HIS A 160 25.58 -16.96 -0.53
N ARG A 161 24.48 -16.60 -1.18
CA ARG A 161 24.45 -15.60 -2.26
C ARG A 161 23.89 -14.26 -1.80
N SER A 162 23.36 -14.15 -0.58
CA SER A 162 22.78 -12.91 -0.06
C SER A 162 23.85 -11.83 0.12
N TRP A 163 23.43 -10.58 -0.11
CA TRP A 163 24.25 -9.39 0.15
C TRP A 163 23.97 -8.92 1.59
N GLY A 164 24.47 -9.64 2.60
CA GLY A 164 24.35 -9.25 4.02
C GLY A 164 22.95 -9.32 4.66
N MET A 165 21.89 -9.51 3.86
CA MET A 165 20.51 -9.70 4.30
C MET A 165 19.74 -10.55 3.29
N GLY A 166 18.64 -11.18 3.71
CA GLY A 166 17.77 -11.93 2.82
C GLY A 166 17.07 -11.06 1.76
N ASP A 167 16.99 -11.59 0.55
CA ASP A 167 16.44 -10.93 -0.64
C ASP A 167 15.37 -11.78 -1.36
N LEU A 168 14.79 -11.26 -2.44
CA LEU A 168 13.70 -11.92 -3.18
C LEU A 168 14.14 -13.22 -3.86
N GLY A 169 15.43 -13.38 -4.17
CA GLY A 169 15.96 -14.66 -4.62
C GLY A 169 15.97 -15.68 -3.49
N ASP A 170 16.33 -15.26 -2.28
CA ASP A 170 16.26 -16.13 -1.09
C ASP A 170 14.81 -16.52 -0.76
N LEU A 171 13.84 -15.62 -0.98
CA LEU A 171 12.42 -15.93 -0.87
C LEU A 171 11.97 -16.99 -1.88
N ALA A 172 12.38 -16.86 -3.14
CA ALA A 172 12.05 -17.81 -4.19
C ALA A 172 12.63 -19.20 -3.89
N GLU A 173 13.87 -19.27 -3.41
CA GLU A 173 14.53 -20.51 -2.98
C GLU A 173 13.82 -21.13 -1.76
N LEU A 174 13.53 -20.33 -0.72
CA LEU A 174 12.82 -20.78 0.47
C LEU A 174 11.43 -21.35 0.12
N ALA A 175 10.67 -20.66 -0.71
CA ALA A 175 9.35 -21.13 -1.15
C ALA A 175 9.47 -22.39 -2.02
N GLY A 176 10.45 -22.43 -2.93
CA GLY A 176 10.73 -23.58 -3.77
C GLY A 176 11.02 -24.84 -2.95
N TRP A 177 11.89 -24.72 -1.94
CA TRP A 177 12.21 -25.81 -1.02
C TRP A 177 11.02 -26.18 -0.12
N ALA A 178 10.38 -25.20 0.53
CA ALA A 178 9.31 -25.46 1.48
C ALA A 178 8.10 -26.15 0.82
N GLY A 179 7.77 -25.79 -0.42
CA GLY A 179 6.70 -26.44 -1.17
C GLY A 179 7.04 -27.88 -1.54
N ARG A 180 8.20 -28.10 -2.19
CA ARG A 180 8.58 -29.43 -2.71
C ARG A 180 9.01 -30.41 -1.63
N ALA A 181 9.79 -29.96 -0.65
CA ALA A 181 10.42 -30.85 0.33
C ALA A 181 9.60 -30.99 1.61
N ALA A 182 8.95 -29.90 2.06
CA ALA A 182 8.15 -29.93 3.28
C ALA A 182 6.66 -30.15 2.99
N GLY A 183 6.15 -29.73 1.83
CA GLY A 183 4.71 -29.72 1.57
C GLY A 183 3.99 -28.53 2.23
N ALA A 184 4.73 -27.47 2.56
CA ALA A 184 4.15 -26.23 3.05
C ALA A 184 3.30 -25.59 1.94
N GLY A 185 2.12 -25.07 2.28
CA GLY A 185 1.24 -24.46 1.27
C GLY A 185 1.35 -22.95 1.14
N PHE A 186 2.12 -22.30 2.03
CA PHE A 186 2.50 -20.91 1.91
C PHE A 186 3.78 -20.56 2.66
N VAL A 187 4.37 -19.41 2.29
CA VAL A 187 5.38 -18.70 3.07
C VAL A 187 4.85 -17.29 3.32
N GLN A 188 4.67 -16.92 4.59
CA GLN A 188 4.34 -15.57 5.00
C GLN A 188 5.62 -14.79 5.28
N VAL A 189 5.70 -13.56 4.76
CA VAL A 189 6.83 -12.65 4.97
C VAL A 189 6.39 -11.39 5.71
N ASN A 190 7.33 -10.73 6.35
CA ASN A 190 7.16 -9.37 6.86
C ASN A 190 6.78 -8.39 5.75
N PRO A 191 6.30 -7.18 6.08
CA PRO A 191 6.03 -6.18 5.05
C PRO A 191 7.30 -5.84 4.28
N LEU A 192 7.22 -5.84 2.94
CA LEU A 192 8.33 -5.57 2.03
C LEU A 192 8.23 -4.17 1.41
N HIS A 193 7.52 -3.27 2.09
CA HIS A 193 7.20 -1.91 1.66
C HIS A 193 8.43 -1.02 1.58
N ALA A 194 8.48 -0.13 0.59
CA ALA A 194 9.61 0.77 0.39
C ALA A 194 9.86 1.65 1.63
N ALA A 195 11.10 1.68 2.13
CA ALA A 195 11.48 2.43 3.32
C ALA A 195 11.81 3.90 3.02
N VAL A 196 11.74 4.74 4.06
CA VAL A 196 12.23 6.11 4.00
C VAL A 196 13.77 6.10 4.04
N PRO A 197 14.49 6.69 3.07
CA PRO A 197 15.96 6.68 3.08
C PRO A 197 16.54 7.40 4.30
N GLY A 198 17.57 6.81 4.90
CA GLY A 198 18.41 7.46 5.89
C GLY A 198 19.30 8.56 5.26
N ALA A 199 18.90 9.82 5.34
CA ALA A 199 19.69 10.96 4.81
C ALA A 199 20.85 11.35 5.75
N GLY A 200 21.82 10.45 5.90
CA GLY A 200 22.96 10.62 6.82
C GLY A 200 22.69 10.16 8.26
N SER A 201 21.49 9.68 8.54
CA SER A 201 21.13 8.92 9.75
C SER A 201 20.75 7.49 9.38
N PRO A 202 20.83 6.51 10.30
CA PRO A 202 20.37 5.17 10.01
C PRO A 202 18.90 5.14 9.56
N THR A 203 18.58 4.30 8.58
CA THR A 203 17.19 4.08 8.14
C THR A 203 16.37 3.46 9.29
N ASP A 204 15.08 3.79 9.42
CA ASP A 204 14.19 3.09 10.36
C ASP A 204 14.18 1.59 10.02
N PRO A 205 14.63 0.71 10.93
CA PRO A 205 14.71 -0.72 10.62
C PRO A 205 13.33 -1.39 10.59
N SER A 206 12.27 -0.71 11.03
CA SER A 206 10.92 -1.27 11.12
C SER A 206 10.22 -1.34 9.76
N PRO A 207 9.77 -2.53 9.30
CA PRO A 207 8.99 -2.67 8.08
C PRO A 207 7.56 -2.10 8.20
N TYR A 208 7.14 -1.70 9.41
CA TYR A 208 5.78 -1.21 9.70
C TYR A 208 5.63 0.32 9.64
N ARG A 209 6.70 1.05 9.29
CA ARG A 209 6.68 2.51 9.06
C ARG A 209 7.26 2.87 7.69
N PRO A 210 6.71 2.33 6.58
CA PRO A 210 7.29 2.50 5.26
C PRO A 210 7.04 3.89 4.66
N SER A 211 7.84 4.24 3.66
CA SER A 211 7.61 5.39 2.78
C SER A 211 6.34 5.23 1.93
N SER A 212 6.12 4.02 1.41
CA SER A 212 4.94 3.67 0.62
C SER A 212 4.48 2.26 0.93
N ARG A 213 3.17 2.04 1.05
CA ARG A 213 2.58 0.69 1.16
C ARG A 213 2.22 0.06 -0.19
N ARG A 214 2.34 0.83 -1.28
CA ARG A 214 2.06 0.37 -2.65
C ARG A 214 3.29 -0.23 -3.30
N PHE A 215 4.44 0.43 -3.15
CA PHE A 215 5.67 0.02 -3.84
C PHE A 215 6.61 -0.74 -2.88
N PRO A 216 7.21 -1.85 -3.34
CA PRO A 216 8.13 -2.64 -2.54
C PRO A 216 9.53 -2.04 -2.46
N ASP A 217 10.29 -2.39 -1.41
CA ASP A 217 11.64 -1.87 -1.18
C ASP A 217 12.69 -2.54 -2.09
N PRO A 218 13.42 -1.77 -2.91
CA PRO A 218 14.47 -2.31 -3.78
C PRO A 218 15.68 -2.89 -3.02
N VAL A 219 15.82 -2.67 -1.71
CA VAL A 219 16.84 -3.36 -0.91
C VAL A 219 16.68 -4.89 -0.96
N HIS A 220 15.47 -5.39 -1.24
CA HIS A 220 15.19 -6.81 -1.37
C HIS A 220 15.50 -7.37 -2.77
N LEU A 221 15.99 -6.58 -3.73
CA LEU A 221 16.41 -7.11 -5.03
C LEU A 221 17.64 -8.02 -4.90
N ARG A 222 17.61 -9.17 -5.57
CA ARG A 222 18.81 -9.93 -5.91
C ARG A 222 19.40 -9.34 -7.19
N VAL A 223 20.50 -8.59 -7.06
CA VAL A 223 21.05 -7.79 -8.17
C VAL A 223 21.49 -8.69 -9.34
N GLU A 224 22.04 -9.86 -9.03
CA GLU A 224 22.51 -10.84 -10.01
C GLU A 224 21.38 -11.47 -10.85
N ASP A 225 20.14 -11.45 -10.36
CA ASP A 225 18.99 -12.01 -11.07
C ASP A 225 18.39 -11.03 -12.08
N ILE A 226 18.90 -9.79 -12.14
CA ILE A 226 18.49 -8.81 -13.14
C ILE A 226 19.17 -9.18 -14.47
N PRO A 227 18.41 -9.40 -15.58
CA PRO A 227 19.00 -9.83 -16.85
C PRO A 227 20.11 -8.91 -17.38
N GLU A 228 19.99 -7.61 -17.12
CA GLU A 228 21.00 -6.62 -17.51
C GLU A 228 22.32 -6.73 -16.74
N TYR A 229 22.37 -7.43 -15.60
CA TYR A 229 23.56 -7.61 -14.77
C TYR A 229 24.74 -8.17 -15.58
N ALA A 230 24.48 -9.14 -16.45
CA ALA A 230 25.51 -9.82 -17.25
C ALA A 230 26.23 -8.90 -18.27
N TYR A 231 25.65 -7.73 -18.57
CA TYR A 231 26.17 -6.78 -19.55
C TYR A 231 26.73 -5.50 -18.93
N ALA A 232 26.64 -5.37 -17.60
CA ALA A 232 27.18 -4.22 -16.86
C ALA A 232 28.69 -4.37 -16.60
N ASP A 233 29.29 -3.39 -15.91
CA ASP A 233 30.71 -3.44 -15.52
C ASP A 233 30.95 -4.54 -14.47
N LEU A 234 31.20 -5.76 -14.95
CA LEU A 234 31.39 -6.96 -14.12
C LEU A 234 32.59 -6.83 -13.17
N ARG A 235 33.59 -6.02 -13.50
CA ARG A 235 34.75 -5.80 -12.62
C ARG A 235 34.32 -5.00 -11.38
N ARG A 236 33.59 -3.90 -11.58
CA ARG A 236 33.05 -3.11 -10.46
C ARG A 236 32.02 -3.89 -9.67
N LEU A 237 31.13 -4.61 -10.34
CA LEU A 237 30.14 -5.47 -9.69
C LEU A 237 30.79 -6.59 -8.86
N GLY A 238 31.90 -7.17 -9.33
CA GLY A 238 32.68 -8.14 -8.56
C GLY A 238 33.22 -7.56 -7.25
N ALA A 239 33.78 -6.35 -7.29
CA ALA A 239 34.27 -5.67 -6.09
C ALA A 239 33.15 -5.32 -5.09
N LEU A 240 31.96 -4.97 -5.58
CA LEU A 240 30.78 -4.76 -4.72
C LEU A 240 30.29 -6.06 -4.10
N ARG A 241 30.28 -7.16 -4.88
CA ARG A 241 29.93 -8.48 -4.39
C ARG A 241 30.89 -8.93 -3.28
N GLU A 242 32.20 -8.75 -3.44
CA GLU A 242 33.18 -9.07 -2.38
C GLU A 242 32.91 -8.30 -1.07
N ARG A 243 32.47 -7.03 -1.15
CA ARG A 243 32.04 -6.26 0.03
C ARG A 243 30.77 -6.85 0.64
N ALA A 244 29.81 -7.24 -0.19
CA ALA A 244 28.56 -7.86 0.25
C ALA A 244 28.78 -9.25 0.90
N GLU A 245 29.75 -10.02 0.39
CA GLU A 245 30.18 -11.29 0.99
C GLU A 245 30.74 -11.10 2.40
N ARG A 246 31.46 -10.00 2.65
CA ARG A 246 31.93 -9.67 4.01
C ARG A 246 30.79 -9.34 4.96
N LEU A 247 29.81 -8.52 4.52
CA LEU A 247 28.61 -8.26 5.33
C LEU A 247 27.87 -9.55 5.68
N ARG A 248 27.71 -10.46 4.71
CA ARG A 248 27.09 -11.77 4.96
C ARG A 248 27.88 -12.61 5.95
N ALA A 249 29.21 -12.69 5.80
CA ALA A 249 30.06 -13.45 6.72
C ALA A 249 30.03 -12.89 8.15
N ASP A 250 29.96 -11.57 8.30
CA ASP A 250 29.81 -10.93 9.60
C ASP A 250 28.50 -11.37 10.29
N VAL A 251 27.39 -11.45 9.55
CA VAL A 251 26.10 -11.92 10.07
C VAL A 251 26.12 -13.43 10.37
N LEU A 252 26.50 -14.26 9.38
CA LEU A 252 26.39 -15.73 9.50
C LEU A 252 27.43 -16.35 10.42
N ASP A 253 28.67 -15.87 10.38
CA ASP A 253 29.80 -16.54 11.04
C ASP A 253 30.28 -15.81 12.29
N LYS A 254 29.96 -14.52 12.45
CA LYS A 254 30.42 -13.68 13.56
C LYS A 254 29.31 -13.15 14.46
N GLY A 255 28.05 -13.49 14.18
CA GLY A 255 26.89 -13.09 14.99
C GLY A 255 26.60 -11.59 14.96
N ALA A 256 27.05 -10.88 13.92
CA ALA A 256 26.74 -9.46 13.75
C ALA A 256 25.24 -9.25 13.45
N LEU A 257 24.73 -8.08 13.82
CA LEU A 257 23.40 -7.64 13.37
C LEU A 257 23.45 -7.27 11.89
N ILE A 258 22.30 -7.33 11.23
CA ILE A 258 22.15 -6.94 9.83
C ILE A 258 22.33 -5.43 9.69
N ASP A 259 23.32 -5.00 8.91
CA ASP A 259 23.54 -3.61 8.53
C ASP A 259 22.80 -3.29 7.23
N ARG A 260 21.52 -2.95 7.37
CA ARG A 260 20.62 -2.69 6.22
C ARG A 260 21.10 -1.51 5.37
N ASP A 261 21.66 -0.48 5.99
CA ASP A 261 22.12 0.72 5.27
C ASP A 261 23.37 0.39 4.44
N ALA A 262 24.34 -0.36 5.00
CA ALA A 262 25.48 -0.83 4.24
C ALA A 262 25.07 -1.75 3.07
N VAL A 263 24.07 -2.61 3.27
CA VAL A 263 23.52 -3.42 2.17
C VAL A 263 22.91 -2.54 1.09
N TRP A 264 22.06 -1.59 1.47
CA TRP A 264 21.41 -0.71 0.49
C TRP A 264 22.44 0.11 -0.29
N GLU A 265 23.47 0.64 0.36
CA GLU A 265 24.54 1.37 -0.32
C GLU A 265 25.25 0.52 -1.38
N LEU A 266 25.59 -0.74 -1.05
CA LEU A 266 26.19 -1.65 -2.02
C LEU A 266 25.23 -1.96 -3.18
N LYS A 267 23.97 -2.32 -2.87
CA LYS A 267 22.98 -2.67 -3.88
C LYS A 267 22.66 -1.47 -4.78
N ARG A 268 22.53 -0.27 -4.21
CA ARG A 268 22.30 0.97 -4.97
C ARG A 268 23.41 1.23 -5.98
N GLU A 269 24.69 1.16 -5.56
CA GLU A 269 25.82 1.34 -6.49
C GLU A 269 25.78 0.29 -7.61
N ALA A 270 25.47 -0.97 -7.28
CA ALA A 270 25.36 -2.04 -8.27
C ALA A 270 24.18 -1.82 -9.23
N LEU A 271 23.02 -1.43 -8.71
CA LEU A 271 21.82 -1.13 -9.48
C LEU A 271 22.03 0.07 -10.42
N GLU A 272 22.78 1.08 -10.02
CA GLU A 272 23.16 2.19 -10.90
C GLU A 272 24.05 1.76 -12.07
N LEU A 273 24.92 0.76 -11.88
CA LEU A 273 25.70 0.16 -12.96
C LEU A 273 24.79 -0.64 -13.90
N VAL A 274 23.89 -1.46 -13.34
CA VAL A 274 22.94 -2.28 -14.10
C VAL A 274 21.96 -1.41 -14.88
N ALA A 275 21.49 -0.30 -14.30
CA ALA A 275 20.54 0.61 -14.92
C ALA A 275 21.10 1.35 -16.14
N ARG A 276 22.43 1.42 -16.31
CA ARG A 276 23.07 1.99 -17.51
C ARG A 276 22.99 1.07 -18.73
N VAL A 277 22.75 -0.22 -18.51
CA VAL A 277 22.55 -1.18 -19.59
C VAL A 277 21.16 -0.94 -20.19
N PRO A 278 21.07 -0.67 -21.51
CA PRO A 278 19.80 -0.51 -22.20
C PRO A 278 18.95 -1.78 -22.12
N LEU A 279 17.64 -1.63 -21.97
CA LEU A 279 16.71 -2.74 -22.06
C LEU A 279 16.61 -3.24 -23.52
N GLY A 280 16.59 -4.56 -23.69
CA GLY A 280 16.21 -5.15 -24.98
C GLY A 280 14.73 -4.88 -25.31
N PRO A 281 14.30 -5.00 -26.58
CA PRO A 281 12.96 -4.56 -27.03
C PRO A 281 11.80 -5.14 -26.21
N GLY A 282 11.79 -6.45 -25.94
CA GLY A 282 10.72 -7.09 -25.17
C GLY A 282 10.68 -6.64 -23.70
N ARG A 283 11.84 -6.37 -23.10
CA ARG A 283 11.92 -5.85 -21.73
C ARG A 283 11.51 -4.38 -21.68
N GLN A 284 11.85 -3.59 -22.69
CA GLN A 284 11.36 -2.23 -22.82
C GLN A 284 9.82 -2.20 -22.89
N THR A 285 9.21 -3.04 -23.73
CA THR A 285 7.73 -3.15 -23.80
C THR A 285 7.10 -3.55 -22.47
N ALA A 286 7.69 -4.52 -21.76
CA ALA A 286 7.20 -4.94 -20.44
C ALA A 286 7.32 -3.82 -19.38
N TYR A 287 8.40 -3.04 -19.46
CA TYR A 287 8.60 -1.90 -18.58
C TYR A 287 7.63 -0.75 -18.89
N ASP A 288 7.41 -0.43 -20.17
CA ASP A 288 6.44 0.58 -20.58
C ASP A 288 5.02 0.20 -20.18
N ALA A 289 4.66 -1.10 -20.26
CA ALA A 289 3.38 -1.61 -19.78
C ALA A 289 3.22 -1.43 -18.26
N PHE A 290 4.23 -1.75 -17.47
CA PHE A 290 4.23 -1.52 -16.02
C PHE A 290 4.05 -0.04 -15.68
N ARG A 291 4.73 0.86 -16.40
CA ARG A 291 4.58 2.31 -16.22
C ARG A 291 3.16 2.79 -16.51
N ALA A 292 2.55 2.27 -17.57
CA ALA A 292 1.17 2.60 -17.92
C ALA A 292 0.16 2.06 -16.89
N GLU A 293 0.39 0.85 -16.38
CA GLU A 293 -0.45 0.21 -15.35
C GLU A 293 -0.40 0.96 -14.02
N GLU A 294 0.79 1.31 -13.54
CA GLU A 294 0.96 1.99 -12.25
C GLU A 294 0.64 3.49 -12.30
N GLY A 295 0.84 4.12 -13.46
CA GLY A 295 0.45 5.50 -13.75
C GLY A 295 1.03 6.52 -12.78
N GLN A 296 0.19 7.49 -12.37
CA GLN A 296 0.59 8.63 -11.55
C GLN A 296 1.21 8.23 -10.21
N ALA A 297 0.76 7.13 -9.61
CA ALA A 297 1.26 6.71 -8.30
C ALA A 297 2.75 6.34 -8.36
N LEU A 298 3.18 5.68 -9.45
CA LEU A 298 4.58 5.35 -9.66
C LEU A 298 5.41 6.60 -9.95
N GLU A 299 4.87 7.52 -10.74
CA GLU A 299 5.53 8.78 -11.05
C GLU A 299 5.74 9.63 -9.79
N ASP A 300 4.72 9.74 -8.93
CA ASP A 300 4.81 10.46 -7.66
C ASP A 300 5.81 9.77 -6.72
N HIS A 301 5.76 8.45 -6.61
CA HIS A 301 6.71 7.67 -5.82
C HIS A 301 8.16 7.92 -6.26
N ALA A 302 8.45 7.78 -7.55
CA ALA A 302 9.80 7.97 -8.09
C ALA A 302 10.26 9.44 -8.00
N THR A 303 9.34 10.39 -8.19
CA THR A 303 9.62 11.83 -8.02
C THR A 303 10.00 12.14 -6.58
N TRP A 304 9.26 11.59 -5.61
CA TRP A 304 9.57 11.78 -4.20
C TRP A 304 10.98 11.29 -3.86
N TYR A 305 11.39 10.09 -4.31
CA TYR A 305 12.74 9.60 -4.04
C TYR A 305 13.83 10.48 -4.68
N ALA A 306 13.62 10.96 -5.91
CA ALA A 306 14.55 11.86 -6.57
C ALA A 306 14.70 13.20 -5.82
N LEU A 307 13.59 13.75 -5.31
CA LEU A 307 13.59 14.97 -4.49
C LEU A 307 14.21 14.73 -3.10
N ALA A 308 13.91 13.58 -2.48
CA ALA A 308 14.44 13.20 -1.18
C ALA A 308 15.97 13.02 -1.19
N GLU A 309 16.55 12.56 -2.30
CA GLU A 309 18.01 12.52 -2.46
C GLU A 309 18.65 13.91 -2.46
N ARG A 310 17.93 14.95 -2.94
CA ARG A 310 18.43 16.33 -3.01
C ARG A 310 18.19 17.11 -1.72
N HIS A 311 17.06 16.87 -1.07
CA HIS A 311 16.56 17.72 0.03
C HIS A 311 16.43 16.98 1.37
N GLY A 312 16.72 15.68 1.43
CA GLY A 312 16.39 14.81 2.55
C GLY A 312 14.94 14.31 2.49
N PRO A 313 14.58 13.26 3.26
CA PRO A 313 13.27 12.61 3.17
C PRO A 313 12.12 13.47 3.70
N ASP A 314 12.40 14.46 4.55
CA ASP A 314 11.34 15.27 5.14
C ASP A 314 10.83 16.34 4.18
N TRP A 315 9.83 15.98 3.37
CA TRP A 315 9.22 16.86 2.37
C TRP A 315 8.65 18.16 2.95
N ARG A 316 8.31 18.18 4.24
CA ARG A 316 7.82 19.39 4.93
C ARG A 316 8.91 20.45 5.11
N SER A 317 10.18 20.06 5.00
CA SER A 317 11.33 20.97 5.01
C SER A 317 11.81 21.40 3.62
N TRP A 318 11.23 20.83 2.56
CA TRP A 318 11.55 21.23 1.19
C TRP A 318 11.10 22.67 0.91
N PRO A 319 11.61 23.30 -0.17
CA PRO A 319 11.04 24.53 -0.71
C PRO A 319 9.51 24.44 -0.78
N PRO A 320 8.76 25.47 -0.33
CA PRO A 320 7.29 25.43 -0.27
C PRO A 320 6.61 24.97 -1.55
N GLU A 321 7.18 25.32 -2.70
CA GLU A 321 6.65 25.04 -4.03
C GLU A 321 6.79 23.55 -4.41
N LEU A 322 7.69 22.80 -3.76
CA LEU A 322 7.89 21.36 -3.98
C LEU A 322 7.10 20.48 -3.00
N ARG A 323 6.41 21.10 -2.03
CA ARG A 323 5.62 20.36 -1.04
C ARG A 323 4.32 19.83 -1.64
N ASP A 324 3.78 20.51 -2.65
CA ASP A 324 2.62 20.04 -3.39
C ASP A 324 3.09 19.16 -4.55
N PRO A 325 2.73 17.86 -4.59
CA PRO A 325 3.07 16.97 -5.70
C PRO A 325 2.46 17.42 -7.04
N ARG A 326 1.45 18.30 -7.02
CA ARG A 326 0.72 18.78 -8.20
C ARG A 326 1.10 20.20 -8.63
N SER A 327 2.10 20.82 -8.01
CA SER A 327 2.58 22.14 -8.41
C SER A 327 3.33 22.11 -9.75
N GLU A 328 3.36 23.27 -10.43
CA GLU A 328 4.18 23.45 -11.62
C GLU A 328 5.67 23.26 -11.32
N GLU A 329 6.12 23.69 -10.14
CA GLU A 329 7.50 23.55 -9.70
C GLU A 329 7.90 22.10 -9.49
N THR A 330 7.02 21.25 -8.93
CA THR A 330 7.24 19.81 -8.85
C THR A 330 7.33 19.19 -10.24
N ALA A 331 6.48 19.61 -11.18
CA ALA A 331 6.56 19.14 -12.57
C ALA A 331 7.88 19.54 -13.25
N ARG A 332 8.37 20.78 -13.04
CA ARG A 332 9.68 21.24 -13.53
C ARG A 332 10.83 20.47 -12.89
N ALA A 333 10.79 20.26 -11.58
CA ALA A 333 11.82 19.52 -10.84
C ALA A 333 11.86 18.04 -11.29
N ARG A 334 10.71 17.43 -11.55
CA ARG A 334 10.61 16.08 -12.14
C ARG A 334 11.29 16.01 -13.50
N ALA A 335 11.09 17.01 -14.36
CA ALA A 335 11.75 17.08 -15.66
C ALA A 335 13.28 17.29 -15.55
N GLU A 336 13.73 18.16 -14.62
CA GLU A 336 15.15 18.36 -14.32
C GLU A 336 15.82 17.08 -13.81
N LEU A 337 15.12 16.34 -12.94
CA LEU A 337 15.60 15.11 -12.31
C LEU A 337 15.20 13.85 -13.08
N ALA A 338 14.79 13.96 -14.34
CA ALA A 338 14.27 12.83 -15.13
C ALA A 338 15.14 11.56 -15.08
N PRO A 339 16.49 11.62 -15.13
CA PRO A 339 17.32 10.42 -14.99
C PRO A 339 17.19 9.72 -13.63
N ARG A 340 17.01 10.48 -12.52
CA ARG A 340 16.82 9.90 -11.18
C ARG A 340 15.40 9.38 -10.98
N VAL A 341 14.39 10.08 -11.51
CA VAL A 341 13.00 9.60 -11.53
C VAL A 341 12.93 8.29 -12.31
N GLU A 342 13.56 8.21 -13.47
CA GLU A 342 13.65 7.00 -14.28
C GLU A 342 14.36 5.85 -13.53
N PHE A 343 15.45 6.14 -12.82
CA PHE A 343 16.13 5.15 -11.98
C PHE A 343 15.18 4.53 -10.93
N HIS A 344 14.49 5.35 -10.14
CA HIS A 344 13.55 4.87 -9.11
C HIS A 344 12.32 4.17 -9.71
N THR A 345 11.84 4.63 -10.86
CA THR A 345 10.78 3.96 -11.63
C THR A 345 11.22 2.54 -12.04
N ARG A 346 12.45 2.39 -12.55
CA ARG A 346 13.02 1.10 -12.92
C ARG A 346 13.22 0.19 -11.71
N LEU A 347 13.59 0.72 -10.55
CA LEU A 347 13.73 -0.06 -9.32
C LEU A 347 12.39 -0.66 -8.86
N ALA A 348 11.30 0.12 -8.88
CA ALA A 348 9.97 -0.38 -8.56
C ALA A 348 9.57 -1.54 -9.49
N TRP A 349 9.80 -1.38 -10.80
CA TRP A 349 9.53 -2.43 -11.80
C TRP A 349 10.35 -3.70 -11.56
N LEU A 350 11.67 -3.58 -11.37
CA LEU A 350 12.53 -4.73 -11.13
C LEU A 350 12.12 -5.50 -9.86
N THR A 351 11.68 -4.77 -8.84
CA THR A 351 11.27 -5.38 -7.55
C THR A 351 9.92 -6.10 -7.70
N ASP A 352 8.95 -5.52 -8.42
CA ASP A 352 7.71 -6.21 -8.81
C ASP A 352 8.00 -7.50 -9.58
N GLN A 353 8.93 -7.47 -10.54
CA GLN A 353 9.29 -8.65 -11.32
C GLN A 353 9.84 -9.79 -10.46
N GLN A 354 10.73 -9.48 -9.49
CA GLN A 354 11.27 -10.50 -8.60
C GLN A 354 10.24 -11.01 -7.57
N LEU A 355 9.29 -10.17 -7.12
CA LEU A 355 8.15 -10.62 -6.32
C LEU A 355 7.26 -11.61 -7.08
N ARG A 356 6.94 -11.30 -8.34
CA ARG A 356 6.20 -12.22 -9.22
C ARG A 356 6.97 -13.52 -9.47
N ALA A 357 8.30 -13.45 -9.59
CA ALA A 357 9.15 -14.63 -9.71
C ALA A 357 9.11 -15.50 -8.45
N ALA A 358 9.18 -14.91 -7.24
CA ALA A 358 9.05 -15.63 -5.99
C ALA A 358 7.68 -16.31 -5.84
N GLN A 359 6.60 -15.62 -6.20
CA GLN A 359 5.27 -16.22 -6.21
C GLN A 359 5.16 -17.36 -7.22
N ARG A 360 5.72 -17.21 -8.42
CA ARG A 360 5.75 -18.26 -9.43
C ARG A 360 6.50 -19.50 -8.92
N ALA A 361 7.68 -19.31 -8.32
CA ALA A 361 8.47 -20.39 -7.72
C ALA A 361 7.67 -21.14 -6.63
N ALA A 362 6.93 -20.41 -5.79
CA ALA A 362 6.05 -20.99 -4.79
C ALA A 362 4.93 -21.84 -5.41
N ARG A 363 4.25 -21.32 -6.45
CA ARG A 363 3.18 -22.03 -7.16
C ARG A 363 3.69 -23.28 -7.87
N GLU A 364 4.81 -23.18 -8.59
CA GLU A 364 5.47 -24.31 -9.27
C GLU A 364 6.00 -25.35 -8.28
N ALA A 365 6.27 -24.97 -7.02
CA ALA A 365 6.62 -25.88 -5.94
C ALA A 365 5.41 -26.60 -5.32
N GLY A 366 4.18 -26.36 -5.82
CA GLY A 366 2.96 -27.02 -5.37
C GLY A 366 2.21 -26.29 -4.25
N MET A 367 2.58 -25.04 -3.93
CA MET A 367 1.88 -24.27 -2.90
C MET A 367 0.48 -23.81 -3.36
N PRO A 368 -0.62 -24.22 -2.69
CA PRO A 368 -1.97 -23.76 -3.03
C PRO A 368 -2.21 -22.26 -2.75
N VAL A 369 -1.39 -21.61 -1.91
CA VAL A 369 -1.48 -20.16 -1.62
C VAL A 369 -0.24 -19.43 -2.12
N GLY A 370 0.96 -19.96 -1.84
CA GLY A 370 2.22 -19.36 -2.25
C GLY A 370 2.73 -18.32 -1.25
N ILE A 371 3.15 -17.15 -1.72
CA ILE A 371 3.63 -16.07 -0.86
C ILE A 371 2.45 -15.32 -0.24
N VAL A 372 2.50 -15.12 1.07
CA VAL A 372 1.54 -14.30 1.84
C VAL A 372 2.27 -13.05 2.32
N HIS A 373 1.79 -11.90 1.87
CA HIS A 373 2.33 -10.60 2.27
C HIS A 373 1.66 -10.09 3.54
N ASP A 374 2.46 -9.46 4.40
CA ASP A 374 1.99 -8.64 5.50
C ASP A 374 1.85 -7.16 5.06
N LEU A 375 0.76 -6.52 5.47
CA LEU A 375 0.43 -5.14 5.11
C LEU A 375 0.53 -4.25 6.35
N ALA A 376 1.50 -3.33 6.35
CA ALA A 376 1.64 -2.36 7.42
C ALA A 376 0.37 -1.49 7.58
N VAL A 377 0.08 -1.09 8.82
CA VAL A 377 -1.12 -0.32 9.16
C VAL A 377 -1.13 1.06 8.50
N GLY A 378 0.03 1.70 8.42
CA GLY A 378 0.17 3.05 7.87
C GLY A 378 1.53 3.29 7.23
N VAL A 379 1.81 4.55 6.95
CA VAL A 379 3.06 5.02 6.33
C VAL A 379 3.76 6.02 7.24
N HIS A 380 5.05 6.24 7.00
CA HIS A 380 5.81 7.28 7.64
C HIS A 380 5.27 8.66 7.20
N PRO A 381 5.11 9.65 8.09
CA PRO A 381 4.56 10.97 7.74
C PRO A 381 5.46 11.77 6.76
N GLN A 382 6.72 11.37 6.65
CA GLN A 382 7.67 11.95 5.70
C GLN A 382 7.77 11.16 4.38
N GLY A 383 7.09 10.01 4.27
CA GLY A 383 7.20 9.11 3.14
C GLY A 383 6.55 9.63 1.85
N ALA A 384 6.79 8.90 0.77
CA ALA A 384 6.24 9.17 -0.56
C ALA A 384 4.72 9.20 -0.57
N ASP A 385 4.05 8.24 0.09
CA ASP A 385 2.58 8.21 0.13
C ASP A 385 2.02 9.45 0.85
N ALA A 386 2.64 9.85 1.96
CA ALA A 386 2.24 11.03 2.72
C ALA A 386 2.43 12.34 1.96
N TRP A 387 3.46 12.43 1.10
CA TRP A 387 3.67 13.57 0.21
C TRP A 387 2.72 13.56 -0.99
N ALA A 388 2.53 12.40 -1.63
CA ALA A 388 1.75 12.27 -2.87
C ALA A 388 0.23 12.34 -2.64
N GLN A 389 -0.26 11.87 -1.49
CA GLN A 389 -1.67 11.69 -1.19
C GLN A 389 -2.12 12.54 0.00
N GLN A 390 -1.62 13.78 0.12
CA GLN A 390 -1.89 14.66 1.26
C GLN A 390 -3.40 14.79 1.58
N ASP A 391 -4.24 14.85 0.54
CA ASP A 391 -5.70 14.97 0.66
C ASP A 391 -6.39 13.72 1.25
N HIS A 392 -5.67 12.60 1.39
CA HIS A 392 -6.17 11.35 1.97
C HIS A 392 -5.71 11.13 3.41
N PHE A 393 -4.87 12.00 3.96
CA PHE A 393 -4.41 11.93 5.35
C PHE A 393 -5.00 13.08 6.20
N ALA A 394 -5.38 12.76 7.44
CA ALA A 394 -5.82 13.76 8.40
C ALA A 394 -4.60 14.41 9.09
N ALA A 395 -4.14 15.53 8.54
CA ALA A 395 -3.00 16.27 9.09
C ALA A 395 -3.24 16.67 10.56
N GLY A 396 -2.23 16.46 11.41
CA GLY A 396 -2.34 16.72 12.85
C GLY A 396 -2.87 15.55 13.69
N MET A 397 -3.23 14.42 13.06
CA MET A 397 -3.55 13.17 13.75
C MET A 397 -2.42 12.14 13.59
N SER A 398 -2.26 11.29 14.62
CA SER A 398 -1.39 10.10 14.56
C SER A 398 -2.20 8.88 14.97
N VAL A 399 -2.02 7.79 14.23
CA VAL A 399 -2.55 6.48 14.61
C VAL A 399 -1.76 5.96 15.82
N GLY A 400 -2.45 5.26 16.71
CA GLY A 400 -1.89 4.62 17.90
C GLY A 400 -2.89 3.66 18.52
N ALA A 401 -2.60 3.16 19.72
CA ALA A 401 -3.50 2.35 20.51
C ALA A 401 -3.89 3.11 21.80
N PRO A 402 -5.10 2.90 22.34
CA PRO A 402 -5.43 3.38 23.68
C PRO A 402 -4.62 2.60 24.74
N PRO A 403 -4.45 3.13 25.96
CA PRO A 403 -3.83 2.41 27.05
C PRO A 403 -4.45 1.04 27.31
N ASP A 404 -3.61 0.03 27.47
CA ASP A 404 -4.00 -1.35 27.76
C ASP A 404 -3.24 -1.94 28.96
N ALA A 405 -3.41 -3.25 29.21
CA ALA A 405 -2.79 -3.95 30.33
C ALA A 405 -1.26 -4.06 30.23
N PHE A 406 -0.68 -3.99 29.03
CA PHE A 406 0.75 -4.11 28.78
C PHE A 406 1.43 -2.74 28.60
N ASN A 407 0.71 -1.76 28.04
CA ASN A 407 1.16 -0.39 27.77
C ASN A 407 0.19 0.62 28.40
N ALA A 408 0.49 1.03 29.64
CA ALA A 408 -0.33 1.97 30.39
C ALA A 408 -0.41 3.39 29.78
N ARG A 409 0.43 3.71 28.78
CA ARG A 409 0.43 4.98 28.06
C ARG A 409 -0.22 4.91 26.67
N GLY A 410 -0.63 3.72 26.24
CA GLY A 410 -1.06 3.46 24.86
C GLY A 410 0.11 3.21 23.92
#